data_AF-A0A952B3B2-F1
#
_entry.id   AF-A0A952B3B2-F1
#
_cell.length_a   1.000
_cell.length_b   1.000
_cell.length_c   1.000
_cell.angle_alpha   90.00
_cell.angle_beta   90.00
_cell.angle_gamma   90.00
#
_symmetry.space_group_name_H-M   'P 1'
#
loop_
_entity.id
_entity.type
_entity.pdbx_description
1 polymer ?
#
loop_
_entity_poly.entity_id
_entity_poly.type
_entity_poly.pdbx_seq_one_letter_code
_entity_poly.pdbx_strand_id
1 'polypeptide(L)'
;MNDEHAHPDNLIDTTDCLEAVGVFRAWKNLSFVIIIISMLLLQTSFWLINTGIVAEDTSHDTKTTIEVVEEKTKIEEAAKKVTAQGTDKNQTEKTNQPQVQPPVEIKTEKTKISFKIKFEFLMRLIRIVNYIIIPIAILYCLTLIFALKISLTGRLGGINHIARAFFLAMLALVLLLPWQKFFAGITVGMIYTPAELINAHQKSQDASTFKLFLYYTRYVGLWLATLNFLIFAQIRSARWAKAILRRLEVI
;
A
#
# COMPACT_ATOMS: atom_id res chain seq x y z
N MET A 1 -37.49 -46.11 -16.25
CA MET A 1 -37.81 -45.00 -17.17
C MET A 1 -38.90 -44.21 -16.47
N ASN A 2 -38.58 -42.98 -16.07
CA ASN A 2 -39.51 -42.00 -15.48
C ASN A 2 -38.84 -40.62 -15.59
N ASP A 3 -38.54 -40.24 -16.83
CA ASP A 3 -37.82 -39.02 -17.20
C ASP A 3 -38.83 -38.00 -17.76
N GLU A 4 -39.79 -37.54 -16.95
CA GLU A 4 -40.83 -36.62 -17.47
C GLU A 4 -41.38 -35.54 -16.51
N HIS A 5 -40.65 -35.20 -15.44
CA HIS A 5 -40.92 -33.97 -14.68
C HIS A 5 -39.64 -33.18 -14.39
N ALA A 6 -39.05 -32.60 -15.45
CA ALA A 6 -38.16 -31.45 -15.30
C ALA A 6 -39.01 -30.26 -14.82
N HIS A 7 -39.18 -30.15 -13.49
CA HIS A 7 -40.07 -29.19 -12.85
C HIS A 7 -39.79 -27.76 -13.35
N PRO A 8 -40.80 -26.97 -13.77
CA PRO A 8 -40.59 -25.62 -14.30
C PRO A 8 -39.87 -24.70 -13.32
N ASP A 9 -40.03 -24.94 -12.01
CA ASP A 9 -39.32 -24.23 -10.94
C ASP A 9 -37.79 -24.32 -11.09
N ASN A 10 -37.24 -25.46 -11.54
CA ASN A 10 -35.79 -25.59 -11.76
C ASN A 10 -35.28 -24.69 -12.89
N LEU A 11 -36.11 -24.41 -13.91
CA LEU A 11 -35.77 -23.50 -15.00
C LEU A 11 -35.79 -22.04 -14.54
N ILE A 12 -36.76 -21.68 -13.70
CA ILE A 12 -36.86 -20.34 -13.09
C ILE A 12 -35.68 -20.11 -12.14
N ASP A 13 -35.44 -21.02 -11.19
CA ASP A 13 -34.32 -20.97 -10.24
C ASP A 13 -32.96 -20.87 -10.96
N THR A 14 -32.80 -21.56 -12.09
CA THR A 14 -31.58 -21.48 -12.90
C THR A 14 -31.45 -20.11 -13.56
N THR A 15 -32.51 -19.57 -14.16
CA THR A 15 -32.50 -18.23 -14.78
C THR A 15 -32.12 -17.13 -13.78
N ASP A 16 -32.74 -17.13 -12.60
CA ASP A 16 -32.45 -16.15 -11.53
C ASP A 16 -30.99 -16.27 -11.05
N CYS A 17 -30.48 -17.50 -10.91
CA CYS A 17 -29.08 -17.73 -10.59
C CYS A 17 -28.13 -17.19 -11.66
N LEU A 18 -28.51 -17.20 -12.94
CA LEU A 18 -27.69 -16.70 -14.05
C LEU A 18 -27.67 -15.17 -14.13
N GLU A 19 -28.81 -14.51 -13.92
CA GLU A 19 -28.85 -13.05 -13.81
C GLU A 19 -27.98 -12.57 -12.64
N ALA A 20 -28.12 -13.22 -11.47
CA ALA A 20 -27.26 -12.96 -10.32
C ALA A 20 -25.77 -13.16 -10.67
N VAL A 21 -25.38 -14.25 -11.35
CA VAL A 21 -24.00 -14.46 -11.81
C VAL A 21 -23.49 -13.32 -12.71
N GLY A 22 -24.35 -12.73 -13.54
CA GLY A 22 -24.05 -11.53 -14.32
C GLY A 22 -23.65 -10.35 -13.43
N VAL A 23 -24.48 -10.05 -12.42
CA VAL A 23 -24.24 -8.97 -11.45
C VAL A 23 -22.95 -9.20 -10.64
N PHE A 24 -22.75 -10.40 -10.09
CA PHE A 24 -21.53 -10.76 -9.35
C PHE A 24 -20.27 -10.73 -10.23
N ARG A 25 -20.38 -11.02 -11.53
CA ARG A 25 -19.28 -10.90 -12.50
C ARG A 25 -18.91 -9.44 -12.79
N ALA A 26 -19.86 -8.53 -12.83
CA ALA A 26 -19.60 -7.10 -12.98
C ALA A 26 -18.94 -6.53 -11.71
N TRP A 27 -19.56 -6.75 -10.55
CA TRP A 27 -19.07 -6.24 -9.26
C TRP A 27 -17.66 -6.70 -8.92
N LYS A 28 -17.33 -7.98 -9.10
CA LYS A 28 -15.97 -8.48 -8.80
C LYS A 28 -14.92 -7.81 -9.68
N ASN A 29 -15.25 -7.50 -10.94
CA ASN A 29 -14.32 -6.88 -11.88
C ASN A 29 -14.10 -5.41 -11.51
N LEU A 30 -15.17 -4.69 -11.15
CA LEU A 30 -15.10 -3.32 -10.64
C LEU A 30 -14.24 -3.25 -9.37
N SER A 31 -14.54 -4.08 -8.36
CA SER A 31 -13.77 -4.13 -7.11
C SER A 31 -12.30 -4.48 -7.36
N PHE A 32 -12.02 -5.45 -8.23
CA PHE A 32 -10.65 -5.81 -8.62
C PHE A 32 -9.90 -4.62 -9.23
N VAL A 33 -10.50 -3.89 -10.17
CA VAL A 33 -9.88 -2.70 -10.80
C VAL A 33 -9.58 -1.62 -9.76
N ILE A 34 -10.53 -1.33 -8.85
CA ILE A 34 -10.33 -0.34 -7.78
C ILE A 34 -9.19 -0.75 -6.84
N ILE A 35 -9.08 -2.05 -6.48
CA ILE A 35 -7.96 -2.56 -5.66
C ILE A 35 -6.64 -2.40 -6.41
N ILE A 36 -6.57 -2.76 -7.70
CA ILE A 36 -5.34 -2.63 -8.49
C ILE A 36 -4.89 -1.17 -8.60
N ILE A 37 -5.81 -0.24 -8.89
CA ILE A 37 -5.51 1.20 -8.92
C ILE A 37 -5.01 1.67 -7.56
N SER A 38 -5.66 1.25 -6.47
CA SER A 38 -5.26 1.59 -5.09
C SER A 38 -3.86 1.06 -4.76
N MET A 39 -3.56 -0.20 -5.12
CA MET A 39 -2.25 -0.81 -4.95
C MET A 39 -1.16 -0.10 -5.78
N LEU A 40 -1.48 0.34 -6.99
CA LEU A 40 -0.55 1.11 -7.83
C LEU A 40 -0.29 2.50 -7.25
N LEU A 41 -1.31 3.19 -6.74
CA LEU A 41 -1.18 4.50 -6.09
C LEU A 41 -0.35 4.46 -4.80
N LEU A 42 -0.46 3.38 -4.01
CA LEU A 42 0.46 3.15 -2.90
C LEU A 42 1.89 2.96 -3.42
N GLN A 43 2.10 2.03 -4.35
CA GLN A 43 3.43 1.72 -4.86
C GLN A 43 4.12 2.92 -5.52
N THR A 44 3.41 3.76 -6.28
CA THR A 44 3.98 5.01 -6.80
C THR A 44 4.33 5.98 -5.69
N SER A 45 3.50 6.08 -4.63
CA SER A 45 3.80 6.91 -3.45
C SER A 45 5.06 6.45 -2.70
N PHE A 46 5.30 5.13 -2.61
CA PHE A 46 6.54 4.57 -2.08
C PHE A 46 7.77 5.01 -2.90
N TRP A 47 7.71 4.86 -4.23
CA TRP A 47 8.81 5.28 -5.11
C TRP A 47 9.02 6.79 -5.12
N LEU A 48 7.96 7.59 -4.97
CA LEU A 48 8.06 9.05 -4.96
C LEU A 48 8.83 9.59 -3.74
N ILE A 49 8.64 8.95 -2.58
CA ILE A 49 9.45 9.21 -1.37
C ILE A 49 10.87 8.67 -1.57
N ASN A 50 11.03 7.43 -2.04
CA ASN A 50 12.34 6.80 -2.18
C ASN A 50 13.25 7.44 -3.24
N THR A 51 12.71 8.23 -4.18
CA THR A 51 13.47 8.95 -5.21
C THR A 51 13.77 10.41 -4.86
N GLY A 52 13.27 10.92 -3.72
CA GLY A 52 13.50 12.31 -3.29
C GLY A 52 12.89 13.36 -4.24
N ILE A 53 11.87 12.99 -5.04
CA ILE A 53 11.19 13.92 -5.96
C ILE A 53 10.26 14.88 -5.21
N VAL A 54 9.84 14.52 -4.00
CA VAL A 54 9.11 15.41 -3.09
C VAL A 54 10.08 16.48 -2.57
N ALA A 55 9.91 17.72 -3.02
CA ALA A 55 10.57 18.84 -2.39
C ALA A 55 9.94 19.11 -1.01
N GLU A 56 10.78 19.20 0.02
CA GLU A 56 10.41 19.94 1.22
C GLU A 56 10.25 21.41 0.85
N ASP A 57 9.00 21.86 0.73
CA ASP A 57 8.69 23.29 0.77
C ASP A 57 8.86 23.76 2.22
N THR A 58 10.09 24.18 2.55
CA THR A 58 10.47 24.75 3.86
C THR A 58 9.86 26.14 4.05
N SER A 59 8.52 26.24 4.06
CA SER A 59 7.81 27.52 4.17
C SER A 59 6.31 27.39 4.51
N HIS A 60 5.98 26.83 5.68
CA HIS A 60 5.43 27.64 6.78
C HIS A 60 5.24 26.87 8.10
N ASP A 61 5.42 27.59 9.21
CA ASP A 61 5.05 27.27 10.60
C ASP A 61 5.41 25.90 11.18
N THR A 62 6.63 25.85 11.70
CA THR A 62 6.87 25.30 13.05
C THR A 62 7.67 26.29 13.90
N LYS A 63 7.25 27.57 13.90
CA LYS A 63 7.66 28.54 14.93
C LYS A 63 7.10 28.16 16.31
N THR A 64 5.96 27.46 16.33
CA THR A 64 5.21 27.07 17.54
C THR A 64 5.81 25.90 18.35
N THR A 65 6.87 25.24 17.89
CA THR A 65 7.57 24.21 18.68
C THR A 65 8.91 24.67 19.22
N ILE A 66 9.45 25.79 18.73
CA ILE A 66 10.74 26.32 19.22
C ILE A 66 10.54 27.04 20.57
N GLU A 67 9.48 27.83 20.75
CA GLU A 67 9.22 28.53 22.03
C GLU A 67 9.02 27.58 23.22
N VAL A 68 8.33 26.45 23.03
CA VAL A 68 8.08 25.44 24.09
C VAL A 68 9.35 24.64 24.44
N VAL A 69 10.32 24.54 23.54
CA VAL A 69 11.62 23.92 23.82
C VAL A 69 12.55 24.93 24.48
N GLU A 70 12.60 26.17 23.99
CA GLU A 70 13.50 27.21 24.49
C GLU A 70 13.19 27.65 25.94
N GLU A 71 11.91 27.58 26.36
CA GLU A 71 11.51 27.79 27.75
C GLU A 71 12.01 26.66 28.67
N LYS A 72 12.03 25.40 28.20
CA LYS A 72 12.54 24.27 28.99
C LYS A 72 14.06 24.26 29.13
N THR A 73 14.83 24.58 28.08
CA THR A 73 16.29 24.59 28.18
C THR A 73 16.80 25.67 29.14
N LYS A 74 16.15 26.83 29.19
CA LYS A 74 16.54 27.94 30.09
C LYS A 74 16.34 27.62 31.58
N ILE A 75 15.35 26.79 31.91
CA ILE A 75 15.11 26.34 33.30
C ILE A 75 16.16 25.31 33.72
N GLU A 76 16.58 24.41 32.83
CA GLU A 76 17.54 23.34 33.14
C GLU A 76 19.00 23.84 33.18
N GLU A 77 19.36 24.86 32.39
CA GLU A 77 20.72 25.44 32.39
C GLU A 77 20.96 26.35 33.61
N ALA A 78 19.91 27.02 34.12
CA ALA A 78 19.98 27.83 35.35
C ALA A 78 20.31 26.96 36.59
N ALA A 79 19.83 25.71 36.62
CA ALA A 79 20.04 24.79 37.75
C ALA A 79 21.48 24.23 37.84
N LYS A 80 22.33 24.43 36.82
CA LYS A 80 23.72 23.89 36.77
C LYS A 80 24.83 24.92 36.96
N LYS A 81 24.53 26.21 37.10
CA LYS A 81 25.52 27.31 37.18
C LYS A 81 25.83 27.85 38.59
N VAL A 82 25.53 27.08 39.65
CA VAL A 82 25.83 27.47 41.05
C VAL A 82 27.06 26.75 41.65
N THR A 83 27.63 25.72 40.98
CA THR A 83 28.76 24.95 41.56
C THR A 83 29.91 24.67 40.58
N ALA A 84 30.70 25.70 40.25
CA ALA A 84 32.15 25.61 39.96
C ALA A 84 32.71 27.01 39.68
N GLN A 85 33.75 27.41 40.41
CA GLN A 85 34.40 28.73 40.28
C GLN A 85 35.88 28.57 39.94
N GLY A 86 36.38 29.34 38.96
CA GLY A 86 37.79 29.44 38.56
C GLY A 86 38.20 28.67 37.30
N THR A 87 39.20 29.06 36.48
CA THR A 87 40.06 30.27 36.49
C THR A 87 40.75 30.46 35.10
N ASP A 88 40.85 31.71 34.63
CA ASP A 88 41.77 32.33 33.63
C ASP A 88 41.95 31.90 32.13
N LYS A 89 41.77 32.93 31.26
CA LYS A 89 42.67 33.51 30.20
C LYS A 89 42.84 32.96 28.74
N ASN A 90 42.69 33.92 27.80
CA ASN A 90 43.45 34.19 26.53
C ASN A 90 43.26 33.25 25.29
N GLN A 91 42.95 33.70 24.05
CA GLN A 91 43.56 34.63 23.05
C GLN A 91 44.55 33.94 22.07
N THR A 92 44.58 34.14 20.71
CA THR A 92 43.71 34.89 19.75
C THR A 92 43.93 34.46 18.26
N GLU A 93 42.99 34.83 17.36
CA GLU A 93 43.17 35.25 15.93
C GLU A 93 43.59 34.31 14.74
N LYS A 94 42.89 34.53 13.59
CA LYS A 94 43.38 34.61 12.16
C LYS A 94 43.95 33.35 11.43
N THR A 95 44.00 33.21 10.10
CA THR A 95 43.28 33.75 8.90
C THR A 95 43.83 33.09 7.61
N ASN A 96 43.10 33.18 6.47
CA ASN A 96 43.53 33.03 5.05
C ASN A 96 43.56 31.67 4.30
N GLN A 97 42.72 31.63 3.25
CA GLN A 97 42.91 31.04 1.91
C GLN A 97 43.95 31.86 1.09
N PRO A 98 44.53 31.42 -0.09
CA PRO A 98 43.75 31.07 -1.30
C PRO A 98 44.35 30.09 -2.38
N GLN A 99 43.42 29.51 -3.17
CA GLN A 99 43.45 29.15 -4.62
C GLN A 99 44.60 28.36 -5.30
N VAL A 100 44.24 27.42 -6.21
CA VAL A 100 44.49 27.45 -7.69
C VAL A 100 43.92 26.19 -8.41
N GLN A 101 42.83 26.40 -9.17
CA GLN A 101 42.43 25.82 -10.50
C GLN A 101 42.29 24.29 -10.79
N PRO A 102 41.53 23.89 -11.85
CA PRO A 102 40.74 22.63 -11.85
C PRO A 102 41.12 21.58 -12.92
N PRO A 103 40.50 20.38 -12.87
CA PRO A 103 40.27 19.52 -14.03
C PRO A 103 38.79 19.50 -14.47
N VAL A 104 38.58 19.34 -15.77
CA VAL A 104 37.27 19.18 -16.43
C VAL A 104 36.69 17.79 -16.18
N GLU A 105 35.41 17.68 -15.82
CA GLU A 105 34.64 16.46 -16.04
C GLU A 105 33.26 16.75 -16.64
N ILE A 106 33.03 16.23 -17.85
CA ILE A 106 31.73 16.24 -18.53
C ILE A 106 30.99 14.97 -18.13
N LYS A 107 29.79 15.08 -17.52
CA LYS A 107 28.70 14.11 -17.73
C LYS A 107 27.32 14.57 -17.24
N THR A 108 26.44 14.70 -18.23
CA THR A 108 25.01 14.33 -18.14
C THR A 108 24.15 15.15 -17.17
N GLU A 109 23.65 16.29 -17.65
CA GLU A 109 22.36 16.82 -17.21
C GLU A 109 21.27 15.77 -17.47
N LYS A 110 20.97 14.95 -16.46
CA LYS A 110 19.69 14.24 -16.43
C LYS A 110 18.62 15.30 -16.21
N THR A 111 17.81 15.54 -17.25
CA THR A 111 16.67 16.46 -17.23
C THR A 111 15.84 16.23 -15.96
N LYS A 112 16.00 17.11 -14.98
CA LYS A 112 15.33 16.99 -13.68
C LYS A 112 13.88 17.39 -13.88
N ILE A 113 13.03 16.41 -14.21
CA ILE A 113 11.59 16.61 -14.36
C ILE A 113 11.03 16.94 -12.98
N SER A 114 11.01 18.24 -12.66
CA SER A 114 10.63 18.80 -11.36
C SER A 114 9.11 18.78 -11.20
N PHE A 115 8.53 17.59 -11.08
CA PHE A 115 7.18 17.43 -10.54
C PHE A 115 7.23 17.67 -9.03
N LYS A 116 7.17 18.96 -8.66
CA LYS A 116 7.16 19.42 -7.26
C LYS A 116 5.83 19.08 -6.57
N ILE A 117 5.62 17.79 -6.32
CA ILE A 117 4.41 17.27 -5.67
C ILE A 117 4.48 17.63 -4.18
N LYS A 118 3.49 18.38 -3.69
CA LYS A 118 3.39 18.76 -2.28
C LYS A 118 3.31 17.50 -1.39
N PHE A 119 4.20 17.43 -0.40
CA PHE A 119 4.24 16.34 0.58
C PHE A 119 2.89 16.10 1.29
N GLU A 120 2.16 17.17 1.61
CA GLU A 120 0.80 17.10 2.18
C GLU A 120 -0.19 16.32 1.30
N PHE A 121 -0.12 16.52 -0.02
CA PHE A 121 -0.99 15.83 -0.96
C PHE A 121 -0.69 14.33 -0.96
N LEU A 122 0.59 13.96 -0.91
CA LEU A 122 1.02 12.56 -0.84
C LEU A 122 0.54 11.88 0.45
N MET A 123 0.70 12.54 1.60
CA MET A 123 0.20 12.03 2.89
C MET A 123 -1.32 11.85 2.90
N ARG A 124 -2.06 12.80 2.30
CA ARG A 124 -3.53 12.75 2.17
C ARG A 124 -3.95 11.64 1.21
N LEU A 125 -3.27 11.48 0.08
CA LEU A 125 -3.51 10.42 -0.91
C LEU A 125 -3.35 9.02 -0.29
N ILE A 126 -2.22 8.74 0.37
CA ILE A 126 -1.99 7.46 1.04
C ILE A 126 -3.11 7.17 2.06
N ARG A 127 -3.55 8.17 2.84
CA ARG A 127 -4.63 8.01 3.82
C ARG A 127 -5.98 7.66 3.16
N ILE A 128 -6.34 8.35 2.08
CA ILE A 128 -7.58 8.08 1.32
C ILE A 128 -7.53 6.69 0.68
N VAL A 129 -6.41 6.34 0.03
CA VAL A 129 -6.25 5.04 -0.63
C VAL A 129 -6.31 3.90 0.39
N ASN A 130 -5.66 4.03 1.55
CA ASN A 130 -5.76 3.05 2.64
C ASN A 130 -7.19 2.89 3.18
N TYR A 131 -7.97 3.97 3.25
CA TYR A 131 -9.35 3.93 3.69
C TYR A 131 -10.28 3.24 2.68
N ILE A 132 -10.02 3.41 1.38
CA ILE A 132 -10.83 2.80 0.30
C ILE A 132 -10.46 1.33 0.05
N ILE A 133 -9.18 0.99 0.07
CA ILE A 133 -8.72 -0.33 -0.38
C ILE A 133 -9.20 -1.48 0.53
N ILE A 134 -9.31 -1.26 1.85
CA ILE A 134 -9.77 -2.27 2.82
C ILE A 134 -11.24 -2.67 2.57
N PRO A 135 -12.24 -1.75 2.61
CA PRO A 135 -13.64 -2.12 2.36
C PRO A 135 -13.86 -2.68 0.96
N ILE A 136 -13.15 -2.19 -0.07
CA ILE A 136 -13.27 -2.75 -1.43
C ILE A 136 -12.68 -4.17 -1.50
N ALA A 137 -11.57 -4.47 -0.81
CA ALA A 137 -11.01 -5.82 -0.74
C ALA A 137 -11.92 -6.80 0.03
N ILE A 138 -12.61 -6.33 1.09
CA ILE A 138 -13.65 -7.09 1.78
C ILE A 138 -14.84 -7.35 0.83
N LEU A 139 -15.34 -6.33 0.14
CA LEU A 139 -16.42 -6.46 -0.84
C LEU A 139 -16.05 -7.43 -1.98
N TYR A 140 -14.80 -7.42 -2.46
CA TYR A 140 -14.31 -8.39 -3.44
C TYR A 140 -14.39 -9.83 -2.92
N CYS A 141 -13.96 -10.07 -1.68
CA CYS A 141 -14.06 -11.39 -1.05
C CYS A 141 -15.51 -11.83 -0.84
N LEU A 142 -16.38 -10.91 -0.38
CA LEU A 142 -17.83 -11.14 -0.26
C LEU A 142 -18.47 -11.49 -1.61
N THR A 143 -18.12 -10.76 -2.66
CA THR A 143 -18.60 -11.02 -4.04
C THR A 143 -18.21 -12.43 -4.52
N LEU A 144 -17.00 -12.91 -4.17
CA LEU A 144 -16.55 -14.26 -4.52
C LEU A 144 -17.22 -15.37 -3.71
N ILE A 145 -17.50 -15.19 -2.41
CA ILE A 145 -18.23 -16.19 -1.62
C ILE A 145 -19.73 -16.24 -1.98
N PHE A 146 -20.36 -15.11 -2.34
CA PHE A 146 -21.71 -15.13 -2.90
C PHE A 146 -21.74 -15.82 -4.27
N ALA A 147 -20.80 -15.53 -5.17
CA ALA A 147 -20.67 -16.25 -6.44
C ALA A 147 -20.46 -17.77 -6.24
N LEU A 148 -19.69 -18.18 -5.23
CA LEU A 148 -19.56 -19.58 -4.82
C LEU A 148 -20.89 -20.16 -4.33
N LYS A 149 -21.64 -19.47 -3.45
CA LYS A 149 -22.96 -19.91 -2.98
C LYS A 149 -23.98 -20.07 -4.11
N ILE A 150 -24.04 -19.12 -5.05
CA ILE A 150 -24.94 -19.21 -6.22
C ILE A 150 -24.53 -20.39 -7.10
N SER A 151 -23.24 -20.62 -7.31
CA SER A 151 -22.74 -21.77 -8.09
C SER A 151 -23.06 -23.12 -7.46
N LEU A 152 -23.11 -23.19 -6.12
CA LEU A 152 -23.52 -24.38 -5.38
C LEU A 152 -25.03 -24.60 -5.48
N THR A 153 -25.82 -23.52 -5.33
CA THR A 153 -27.29 -23.56 -5.30
C THR A 153 -27.87 -23.87 -6.68
N GLY A 154 -27.54 -23.05 -7.69
CA GLY A 154 -27.95 -23.28 -9.09
C GLY A 154 -27.16 -24.37 -9.83
N ARG A 155 -26.30 -25.13 -9.12
CA ARG A 155 -25.50 -26.26 -9.65
C ARG A 155 -24.70 -25.93 -10.93
N LEU A 156 -24.32 -24.66 -11.12
CA LEU A 156 -23.82 -24.06 -12.37
C LEU A 156 -22.44 -24.57 -12.84
N GLY A 157 -21.83 -25.50 -12.11
CA GLY A 157 -20.49 -26.01 -12.39
C GLY A 157 -19.38 -25.01 -12.05
N GLY A 158 -18.14 -25.30 -12.45
CA GLY A 158 -16.99 -24.43 -12.20
C GLY A 158 -16.60 -24.22 -10.72
N ILE A 159 -17.25 -24.91 -9.76
CA ILE A 159 -17.13 -24.73 -8.30
C ILE A 159 -15.66 -24.75 -7.84
N ASN A 160 -14.85 -25.68 -8.34
CA ASN A 160 -13.41 -25.78 -8.03
C ASN A 160 -12.63 -24.50 -8.41
N HIS A 161 -13.00 -23.81 -9.49
CA HIS A 161 -12.35 -22.57 -9.90
C HIS A 161 -12.74 -21.39 -9.01
N ILE A 162 -14.03 -21.23 -8.66
CA ILE A 162 -14.49 -20.13 -7.80
C ILE A 162 -14.08 -20.32 -6.34
N ALA A 163 -14.13 -21.54 -5.80
CA ALA A 163 -13.61 -21.84 -4.46
C ALA A 163 -12.11 -21.52 -4.35
N ARG A 164 -11.30 -21.98 -5.32
CA ARG A 164 -9.87 -21.64 -5.40
C ARG A 164 -9.59 -20.17 -5.68
N ALA A 165 -10.53 -19.41 -6.23
CA ALA A 165 -10.41 -17.95 -6.39
C ALA A 165 -10.69 -17.25 -5.05
N PHE A 166 -11.75 -17.65 -4.35
CA PHE A 166 -12.11 -17.14 -3.02
C PHE A 166 -10.96 -17.30 -2.01
N PHE A 167 -10.37 -18.50 -1.88
CA PHE A 167 -9.26 -18.70 -0.93
C PHE A 167 -8.01 -17.85 -1.26
N LEU A 168 -7.72 -17.62 -2.54
CA LEU A 168 -6.62 -16.73 -2.94
C LEU A 168 -6.93 -15.26 -2.65
N ALA A 169 -8.17 -14.82 -2.88
CA ALA A 169 -8.63 -13.48 -2.55
C ALA A 169 -8.60 -13.24 -1.03
N MET A 170 -8.99 -14.23 -0.24
CA MET A 170 -8.91 -14.18 1.22
C MET A 170 -7.47 -14.12 1.71
N LEU A 171 -6.53 -14.87 1.11
CA LEU A 171 -5.11 -14.77 1.42
C LEU A 171 -4.53 -13.40 1.02
N ALA A 172 -4.96 -12.84 -0.11
CA ALA A 172 -4.61 -11.46 -0.48
C ALA A 172 -5.15 -10.44 0.51
N LEU A 173 -6.42 -10.56 0.95
CA LEU A 173 -7.01 -9.71 1.99
C LEU A 173 -6.23 -9.80 3.30
N VAL A 174 -5.84 -11.01 3.73
CA VAL A 174 -4.98 -11.22 4.90
C VAL A 174 -3.66 -10.47 4.74
N LEU A 175 -2.97 -10.54 3.60
CA LEU A 175 -1.71 -9.81 3.38
C LEU A 175 -1.90 -8.29 3.22
N LEU A 176 -3.09 -7.85 2.79
CA LEU A 176 -3.45 -6.46 2.61
C LEU A 176 -3.68 -5.73 3.95
N LEU A 177 -4.18 -6.44 4.97
CA LEU A 177 -4.49 -5.84 6.27
C LEU A 177 -3.26 -5.25 6.98
N PRO A 178 -3.42 -4.11 7.69
CA PRO A 178 -2.33 -3.42 8.38
C PRO A 178 -2.03 -4.05 9.75
N TRP A 179 -1.48 -5.28 9.79
CA TRP A 179 -1.22 -5.99 11.04
C TRP A 179 -0.34 -5.23 12.02
N GLN A 180 0.56 -4.37 11.52
CA GLN A 180 1.38 -3.48 12.35
C GLN A 180 0.60 -2.49 13.24
N LYS A 181 -0.70 -2.28 12.98
CA LYS A 181 -1.59 -1.48 13.84
C LYS A 181 -2.30 -2.30 14.92
N PHE A 182 -2.44 -3.61 14.70
CA PHE A 182 -3.13 -4.52 15.62
C PHE A 182 -2.16 -5.28 16.52
N PHE A 183 -0.95 -5.57 16.03
CA PHE A 183 0.04 -6.39 16.73
C PHE A 183 1.40 -5.68 16.77
N ALA A 184 1.84 -5.32 17.98
CA ALA A 184 3.16 -4.76 18.21
C ALA A 184 4.25 -5.76 17.78
N GLY A 185 5.28 -5.26 17.07
CA GLY A 185 6.39 -6.08 16.56
C GLY A 185 6.15 -6.80 15.23
N ILE A 186 4.90 -6.91 14.76
CA ILE A 186 4.60 -7.50 13.44
C ILE A 186 4.71 -6.42 12.36
N THR A 187 5.61 -6.62 11.40
CA THR A 187 5.80 -5.73 10.24
C THR A 187 5.10 -6.22 8.97
N VAL A 188 4.37 -7.33 9.05
CA VAL A 188 3.58 -7.90 7.95
C VAL A 188 2.37 -7.00 7.66
N GLY A 189 2.10 -6.77 6.37
CA GLY A 189 1.01 -5.93 5.90
C GLY A 189 1.47 -5.09 4.70
N MET A 190 0.71 -5.16 3.60
CA MET A 190 0.98 -4.35 2.41
C MET A 190 0.64 -2.87 2.64
N ILE A 191 -0.46 -2.60 3.36
CA ILE A 191 -0.84 -1.24 3.75
C ILE A 191 0.12 -0.68 4.79
N TYR A 192 0.62 0.53 4.56
CA TYR A 192 1.45 1.30 5.49
C TYR A 192 0.88 2.70 5.69
N THR A 193 1.15 3.30 6.85
CA THR A 193 0.82 4.71 7.11
C THR A 193 1.95 5.65 6.68
N PRO A 194 1.67 6.93 6.36
CA PRO A 194 2.71 7.87 5.92
C PRO A 194 3.87 7.98 6.90
N ALA A 195 3.58 8.09 8.20
CA ALA A 195 4.59 8.17 9.27
C ALA A 195 5.48 6.92 9.35
N GLU A 196 4.92 5.72 9.12
CA GLU A 196 5.70 4.47 9.07
C GLU A 196 6.65 4.47 7.86
N LEU A 197 6.21 4.98 6.70
CA LEU A 197 7.05 5.04 5.51
C LEU A 197 8.20 6.04 5.65
N ILE A 198 7.93 7.25 6.19
CA ILE A 198 8.97 8.28 6.40
C ILE A 198 10.04 7.77 7.39
N ASN A 199 9.61 7.25 8.54
CA ASN A 199 10.52 6.70 9.56
C ASN A 199 11.31 5.50 9.01
N ALA A 200 10.65 4.58 8.29
CA ALA A 200 11.34 3.46 7.65
C ALA A 200 12.34 3.90 6.58
N HIS A 201 12.03 4.96 5.80
CA HIS A 201 12.94 5.50 4.81
C HIS A 201 14.17 6.15 5.47
N GLN A 202 13.99 7.03 6.45
CA GLN A 202 15.10 7.61 7.25
C GLN A 202 15.98 6.51 7.84
N LYS A 203 15.36 5.53 8.53
CA LYS A 203 16.05 4.38 9.11
C LYS A 203 16.71 3.46 8.08
N SER A 204 16.35 3.54 6.81
CA SER A 204 16.97 2.77 5.71
C SER A 204 18.24 3.42 5.16
N GLN A 205 18.43 4.73 5.33
CA GLN A 205 19.62 5.44 4.85
C GLN A 205 20.88 5.03 5.65
N ASP A 206 20.76 4.90 6.98
CA ASP A 206 21.85 4.49 7.87
C ASP A 206 21.92 2.95 8.09
N ALA A 207 21.31 2.16 7.20
CA ALA A 207 21.05 0.75 7.44
C ALA A 207 22.12 -0.20 6.86
N SER A 208 22.51 -1.20 7.65
CA SER A 208 23.16 -2.42 7.17
C SER A 208 22.34 -3.10 6.05
N THR A 209 23.02 -3.69 5.05
CA THR A 209 22.43 -4.36 3.87
C THR A 209 21.24 -5.28 4.19
N PHE A 210 21.29 -6.03 5.29
CA PHE A 210 20.19 -6.92 5.71
C PHE A 210 18.90 -6.17 6.08
N LYS A 211 19.01 -5.02 6.76
CA LYS A 211 17.86 -4.15 7.09
C LYS A 211 17.28 -3.50 5.84
N LEU A 212 18.13 -3.13 4.87
CA LEU A 212 17.71 -2.59 3.57
C LEU A 212 16.96 -3.66 2.75
N PHE A 213 17.44 -4.91 2.76
CA PHE A 213 16.70 -6.03 2.18
C PHE A 213 15.31 -6.19 2.81
N LEU A 214 15.22 -6.27 4.15
CA LEU A 214 13.93 -6.37 4.85
C LEU A 214 12.98 -5.21 4.55
N TYR A 215 13.50 -3.98 4.38
CA TYR A 215 12.73 -2.82 3.95
C TYR A 215 12.09 -3.06 2.57
N TYR A 216 12.87 -3.39 1.54
CA TYR A 216 12.32 -3.66 0.21
C TYR A 216 11.43 -4.91 0.16
N THR A 217 11.76 -5.98 0.90
CA THR A 217 10.90 -7.17 1.03
C THR A 217 9.54 -6.83 1.63
N ARG A 218 9.48 -5.91 2.61
CA ARG A 218 8.21 -5.44 3.17
C ARG A 218 7.41 -4.64 2.14
N TYR A 219 7.95 -3.53 1.66
CA TYR A 219 7.16 -2.57 0.86
C TYR A 219 6.91 -3.07 -0.57
N VAL A 220 7.89 -3.67 -1.23
CA VAL A 220 7.78 -4.16 -2.61
C VAL A 220 7.41 -5.64 -2.65
N GLY A 221 8.00 -6.46 -1.77
CA GLY A 221 7.77 -7.91 -1.75
C GLY A 221 6.35 -8.31 -1.34
N LEU A 222 5.82 -7.75 -0.24
CA LEU A 222 4.43 -8.02 0.17
C LEU A 222 3.41 -7.44 -0.82
N TRP A 223 3.72 -6.31 -1.44
CA TRP A 223 2.92 -5.73 -2.52
C TRP A 223 2.86 -6.69 -3.73
N LEU A 224 4.01 -7.19 -4.19
CA LEU A 224 4.08 -8.20 -5.25
C LEU A 224 3.34 -9.49 -4.89
N ALA A 225 3.49 -9.99 -3.66
CA ALA A 225 2.80 -11.20 -3.22
C ALA A 225 1.27 -11.02 -3.23
N THR A 226 0.77 -9.93 -2.66
CA THR A 226 -0.65 -9.57 -2.64
C THR A 226 -1.21 -9.43 -4.06
N LEU A 227 -0.46 -8.77 -4.96
CA LEU A 227 -0.81 -8.60 -6.36
C LEU A 227 -0.90 -9.94 -7.10
N ASN A 228 0.06 -10.84 -6.90
CA ASN A 228 0.04 -12.18 -7.49
C ASN A 228 -1.17 -13.00 -7.04
N PHE A 229 -1.51 -12.97 -5.75
CA PHE A 229 -2.70 -13.67 -5.24
C PHE A 229 -4.00 -13.10 -5.82
N LEU A 230 -4.12 -11.77 -5.95
CA LEU A 230 -5.25 -11.13 -6.62
C LEU A 230 -5.35 -11.50 -8.10
N ILE A 231 -4.24 -11.47 -8.85
CA ILE A 231 -4.21 -11.87 -10.26
C ILE A 231 -4.62 -13.35 -10.42
N PHE A 232 -4.09 -14.25 -9.61
CA PHE A 232 -4.46 -15.67 -9.65
C PHE A 232 -5.92 -15.91 -9.22
N ALA A 233 -6.44 -15.15 -8.25
CA ALA A 233 -7.86 -15.18 -7.91
C ALA A 233 -8.73 -14.75 -9.10
N GLN A 234 -8.39 -13.62 -9.75
CA GLN A 234 -9.14 -13.08 -10.87
C GLN A 234 -9.07 -13.98 -12.12
N ILE A 235 -7.92 -14.58 -12.43
CA ILE A 235 -7.79 -15.57 -13.52
C ILE A 235 -8.67 -16.80 -13.25
N ARG A 236 -8.67 -17.33 -12.02
CA ARG A 236 -9.52 -18.48 -11.66
C ARG A 236 -11.00 -18.12 -11.67
N SER A 237 -11.36 -16.93 -11.21
CA SER A 237 -12.73 -16.39 -11.30
C SER A 237 -13.19 -16.19 -12.76
N ALA A 238 -12.30 -15.77 -13.66
CA ALA A 238 -12.60 -15.73 -15.10
C ALA A 238 -12.82 -17.12 -15.71
N ARG A 239 -12.03 -18.13 -15.30
CA ARG A 239 -12.25 -19.54 -15.70
C ARG A 239 -13.58 -20.10 -15.19
N TRP A 240 -14.00 -19.73 -13.99
CA TRP A 240 -15.33 -20.04 -13.46
C TRP A 240 -16.44 -19.48 -14.34
N ALA A 241 -16.40 -18.17 -14.66
CA ALA A 241 -17.41 -17.55 -15.53
C ALA A 241 -17.46 -18.22 -16.93
N LYS A 242 -16.30 -18.59 -17.49
CA LYS A 242 -16.23 -19.34 -18.76
C LYS A 242 -16.76 -20.77 -18.65
N ALA A 243 -16.64 -21.41 -17.49
CA ALA A 243 -17.18 -22.75 -17.25
C ALA A 243 -18.72 -22.74 -17.11
N ILE A 244 -19.29 -21.67 -16.57
CA ILE A 244 -20.76 -21.46 -16.56
C ILE A 244 -21.26 -21.25 -17.98
N LEU A 245 -20.70 -20.31 -18.73
CA LEU A 245 -21.18 -19.97 -20.09
C LEU A 245 -21.14 -21.17 -21.06
N ARG A 246 -20.12 -22.01 -20.96
CA ARG A 246 -20.03 -23.28 -21.71
C ARG A 246 -21.10 -24.31 -21.38
N ARG A 247 -21.64 -24.30 -20.16
CA ARG A 247 -22.75 -25.19 -19.75
C ARG A 247 -24.11 -24.71 -20.23
N LEU A 248 -24.18 -23.46 -20.70
CA LEU A 248 -25.39 -22.82 -21.20
C LEU A 248 -25.40 -22.74 -22.73
N GLU A 249 -24.39 -23.31 -23.39
CA GLU A 249 -24.18 -23.28 -24.85
C GLU A 249 -24.08 -21.87 -25.46
N VAL A 250 -23.88 -20.84 -24.62
CA VAL A 250 -23.71 -19.44 -25.04
C VAL A 250 -22.33 -19.17 -25.66
N ILE A 251 -21.31 -20.00 -25.36
CA ILE A 251 -19.91 -19.91 -25.86
C ILE A 251 -19.23 -21.29 -25.89
#